data_AF-A0A7Y0QGL0-F1
#
_entry.id   AF-A0A7Y0QGL0-F1
#
_cell.length_a   1.000
_cell.length_b   1.000
_cell.length_c   1.000
_cell.angle_alpha   90.00
_cell.angle_beta   90.00
_cell.angle_gamma   90.00
#
_symmetry.space_group_name_H-M   'P 1'
#
loop_
_entity.id
_entity.type
_entity.pdbx_description
1 polymer ?
#
loop_
_entity_poly.entity_id
_entity_poly.type
_entity_poly.pdbx_seq_one_letter_code
_entity_poly.pdbx_strand_id
1 'polypeptide(L)'
;MTDGPRATSPRARLRTRLQGVRWGRLVALGLLALAVSLVFGLTTASVRLGLGPHEARYDVTTDDTITLDVGPLGTLQIDSPLPLTLGARVTVKEIPADVRAVDPVRTLAALSGDLQGYVQFFSGPEATIADATRALVTNALLRTGGAFVLLVVAGVGSSALLGPTRRSELATALAPHRRAVIGGGLLAVAVVVTTVSSVAPSELRQTGRPASSVFDGTPLEGARITGRLAGVIDTYGGQVVEAYQASQAFYEAADDALVAAWEERAEGTRARVAAQERLLVQPDDGSTPTETADVVEPVVMVLVSDLHCNVGMAPLIRSLAELSGAQLVLDAGDTTVNGTAVEQYCATTFARAVPEGATMVAANGNHDSTQTAAQQRRAGVVVLDGEVVTVAGVRILGDSDPNETRVGGGTRLGGEETVAEVGERLAETACDDGDVDVLLTHLPRVGDAALESGCVPVQLAGHTHRQSGPAPVGEGLRLVSGSTAGATAGAPTVGPLRGTAHLTVLRFDPAERRFVDHQPVAVRPDGSVAIGYPVPFPRPEPAEAPGTGDGGTRPNLTR
;
A
#
# COMPACT_ATOMS: atom_id res chain seq x y z
N MET A 1 73.53 -4.31 25.30
CA MET A 1 72.72 -3.15 24.91
C MET A 1 71.39 -3.29 25.63
N THR A 2 71.27 -2.58 26.74
CA THR A 2 70.17 -2.64 27.71
C THR A 2 69.05 -1.71 27.25
N ASP A 3 67.88 -2.25 26.92
CA ASP A 3 66.66 -1.44 26.75
C ASP A 3 65.66 -1.84 27.83
N GLY A 4 65.61 -1.04 28.90
CA GLY A 4 64.66 -1.19 29.99
C GLY A 4 63.26 -0.71 29.58
N PRO A 5 62.20 -1.20 30.25
CA PRO A 5 60.83 -0.79 29.95
C PRO A 5 60.66 0.70 30.24
N ARG A 6 60.32 1.48 29.20
CA ARG A 6 59.99 2.91 29.30
C ARG A 6 58.87 3.10 30.33
N ALA A 7 59.24 3.61 31.51
CA ALA A 7 58.29 4.05 32.52
C ALA A 7 57.42 5.18 31.93
N THR A 8 56.18 4.83 31.57
CA THR A 8 55.15 5.82 31.24
C THR A 8 55.02 6.79 32.40
N SER A 9 55.38 8.06 32.16
CA SER A 9 55.43 9.08 33.20
C SER A 9 54.11 9.15 33.98
N PRO A 10 54.12 9.45 35.29
CA PRO A 10 52.90 9.58 36.08
C PRO A 10 51.90 10.58 35.47
N ARG A 11 52.40 11.58 34.73
CA ARG A 11 51.60 12.55 33.97
C ARG A 11 50.86 11.94 32.77
N ALA A 12 51.46 10.99 32.06
CA ALA A 12 50.81 10.29 30.95
C ALA A 12 49.69 9.36 31.44
N ARG A 13 49.90 8.65 32.56
CA ARG A 13 48.87 7.81 33.21
C ARG A 13 47.72 8.64 33.82
N LEU A 14 48.01 9.83 34.34
CA LEU A 14 46.98 10.78 34.80
C LEU A 14 46.15 11.34 33.64
N ARG A 15 46.77 11.69 32.50
CA ARG A 15 46.08 12.22 31.32
C ARG A 15 45.11 11.21 30.71
N THR A 16 45.52 9.95 30.56
CA THR A 16 44.63 8.87 30.08
C THR A 16 43.51 8.55 31.07
N ARG A 17 43.77 8.54 32.38
CA ARG A 17 42.70 8.43 33.40
C ARG A 17 41.72 9.61 33.37
N LEU A 18 42.20 10.84 33.21
CA LEU A 18 41.37 12.05 33.16
C LEU A 18 40.55 12.13 31.86
N GLN A 19 41.12 11.67 30.72
CA GLN A 19 40.40 11.55 29.46
C GLN A 19 39.31 10.46 29.53
N GLY A 20 39.60 9.29 30.11
CA GLY A 20 38.61 8.23 30.33
C GLY A 20 37.45 8.64 31.26
N VAL A 21 37.74 9.40 32.33
CA VAL A 21 36.71 9.93 33.24
C VAL A 21 35.86 11.03 32.59
N ARG A 22 36.42 11.84 31.67
CA ARG A 22 35.67 12.84 30.90
C ARG A 22 34.77 12.19 29.85
N TRP A 23 35.28 11.19 29.14
CA TRP A 23 34.50 10.42 28.17
C TRP A 23 33.37 9.64 28.84
N GLY A 24 33.62 8.96 29.97
CA GLY A 24 32.57 8.24 30.70
C GLY A 24 31.43 9.15 31.18
N ARG A 25 31.71 10.41 31.53
CA ARG A 25 30.66 11.39 31.91
C ARG A 25 29.83 11.86 30.72
N LEU A 26 30.47 12.12 29.58
CA LEU A 26 29.75 12.50 28.36
C LEU A 26 28.88 11.36 27.87
N VAL A 27 29.37 10.12 27.93
CA VAL A 27 28.59 8.91 27.60
C VAL A 27 27.41 8.75 28.55
N ALA A 28 27.61 8.88 29.87
CA ALA A 28 26.52 8.76 30.84
C ALA A 28 25.45 9.85 30.67
N LEU A 29 25.85 11.10 30.41
CA LEU A 29 24.90 12.19 30.12
C LEU A 29 24.18 11.98 28.79
N GLY A 30 24.87 11.48 27.77
CA GLY A 30 24.27 11.09 26.49
C GLY A 30 23.25 9.97 26.66
N LEU A 31 23.56 8.94 27.44
CA LEU A 31 22.64 7.83 27.73
C LEU A 31 21.43 8.29 28.55
N LEU A 32 21.61 9.17 29.54
CA LEU A 32 20.51 9.77 30.29
C LEU A 32 19.63 10.61 29.37
N ALA A 33 20.21 11.48 28.53
CA ALA A 33 19.46 12.28 27.58
C ALA A 33 18.68 11.37 26.61
N LEU A 34 19.31 10.30 26.10
CA LEU A 34 18.66 9.33 25.24
C LEU A 34 17.51 8.62 25.95
N ALA A 35 17.70 8.17 27.20
CA ALA A 35 16.65 7.51 27.98
C ALA A 35 15.46 8.44 28.24
N VAL A 36 15.70 9.69 28.64
CA VAL A 36 14.65 10.69 28.83
C VAL A 36 13.91 10.98 27.52
N SER A 37 14.65 11.14 26.43
CA SER A 37 14.07 11.36 25.10
C SER A 37 13.28 10.16 24.61
N LEU A 38 13.72 8.93 24.90
CA LEU A 38 13.01 7.71 24.53
C LEU A 38 11.69 7.59 25.27
N VAL A 39 11.70 7.84 26.59
CA VAL A 39 10.47 7.88 27.39
C VAL A 39 9.52 8.96 26.88
N PHE A 40 10.01 10.16 26.61
CA PHE A 40 9.21 11.24 26.04
C PHE A 40 8.63 10.86 24.67
N GLY A 41 9.46 10.28 23.78
CA GLY A 41 9.03 9.90 22.45
C GLY A 41 7.97 8.81 22.46
N LEU A 42 8.16 7.76 23.27
CA LEU A 42 7.20 6.67 23.41
C LEU A 42 5.88 7.14 24.04
N THR A 43 5.93 7.87 25.15
CA THR A 43 4.72 8.27 25.91
C THR A 43 3.94 9.42 25.27
N THR A 44 4.53 10.15 24.32
CA THR A 44 3.85 11.25 23.61
C THR A 44 3.58 10.93 22.14
N ALA A 45 3.86 9.69 21.70
CA ALA A 45 3.59 9.25 20.34
C ALA A 45 2.09 9.30 20.06
N SER A 46 1.74 9.96 18.96
CA SER A 46 0.36 10.18 18.55
C SER A 46 0.28 10.34 17.04
N VAL A 47 -0.70 9.67 16.43
CA VAL A 47 -0.95 9.72 14.98
C VAL A 47 -2.45 9.78 14.68
N ARG A 48 -2.81 10.28 13.50
CA ARG A 48 -4.19 10.27 12.99
C ARG A 48 -4.24 9.39 11.76
N LEU A 49 -5.13 8.41 11.76
CA LEU A 49 -5.34 7.45 10.68
C LEU A 49 -6.83 7.09 10.62
N GLY A 50 -7.25 6.37 9.59
CA GLY A 50 -8.60 5.83 9.51
C GLY A 50 -8.90 4.75 10.56
N LEU A 51 -10.18 4.63 10.90
CA LEU A 51 -10.79 3.47 11.53
C LEU A 51 -12.19 3.25 10.94
N GLY A 52 -12.30 2.39 9.93
CA GLY A 52 -13.52 2.26 9.13
C GLY A 52 -13.88 3.59 8.45
N PRO A 53 -15.13 4.08 8.54
CA PRO A 53 -15.51 5.35 7.93
C PRO A 53 -15.04 6.58 8.72
N HIS A 54 -14.41 6.40 9.88
CA HIS A 54 -14.05 7.49 10.78
C HIS A 54 -12.57 7.83 10.69
N GLU A 55 -12.23 9.10 10.89
CA GLU A 55 -10.90 9.43 11.36
C GLU A 55 -10.75 8.98 12.83
N ALA A 56 -9.57 8.47 13.18
CA ALA A 56 -9.25 8.11 14.54
C ALA A 56 -7.88 8.66 14.93
N ARG A 57 -7.79 9.07 16.20
CA ARG A 57 -6.53 9.45 16.82
C ARG A 57 -6.02 8.28 17.64
N TYR A 58 -4.80 7.85 17.34
CA TYR A 58 -4.10 6.78 18.04
C TYR A 58 -3.05 7.42 18.94
N ASP A 59 -3.15 7.21 20.24
CA ASP A 59 -2.21 7.71 21.25
C ASP A 59 -1.61 6.52 22.02
N VAL A 60 -0.30 6.53 22.25
CA VAL A 60 0.33 5.57 23.19
C VAL A 60 -0.06 5.96 24.61
N THR A 61 -0.48 4.98 25.40
CA THR A 61 -0.81 5.15 26.82
C THR A 61 0.15 4.35 27.69
N THR A 62 0.21 4.71 28.98
CA THR A 62 1.00 4.02 30.01
C THR A 62 0.11 3.16 30.90
N ASP A 63 -0.97 2.63 30.34
CA ASP A 63 -1.80 1.59 30.95
C ASP A 63 -1.68 0.30 30.13
N ASP A 64 -1.84 -0.85 30.78
CA ASP A 64 -1.76 -2.19 30.18
C ASP A 64 -3.01 -2.53 29.34
N THR A 65 -3.67 -1.53 28.76
CA THR A 65 -4.96 -1.69 28.08
C THR A 65 -4.97 -1.00 26.71
N ILE A 66 -5.57 -1.64 25.71
CA ILE A 66 -5.94 -0.97 24.45
C ILE A 66 -7.40 -0.54 24.57
N THR A 67 -7.65 0.77 24.47
CA THR A 67 -8.99 1.36 24.59
C THR A 67 -9.42 1.98 23.26
N LEU A 68 -10.48 1.45 22.66
CA LEU A 68 -11.22 2.07 21.57
C LEU A 68 -12.35 2.92 22.16
N ASP A 69 -12.25 4.23 22.02
CA ASP A 69 -13.22 5.22 22.49
C ASP A 69 -14.07 5.74 21.32
N VAL A 70 -15.34 5.37 21.31
CA VAL A 70 -16.35 5.78 20.31
C VAL A 70 -17.23 6.93 20.83
N GLY A 71 -16.75 7.66 21.83
CA GLY A 71 -17.38 8.84 22.39
C GLY A 71 -18.67 8.50 23.16
N PRO A 72 -19.83 9.15 22.84
CA PRO A 72 -21.08 8.94 23.59
C PRO A 72 -21.61 7.50 23.62
N LEU A 73 -21.15 6.65 22.68
CA LEU A 73 -21.52 5.24 22.65
C LEU A 73 -20.79 4.43 23.71
N GLY A 74 -19.62 4.89 24.19
CA GLY A 74 -18.81 4.22 25.19
C GLY A 74 -17.44 3.82 24.66
N THR A 75 -16.84 2.82 25.32
CA THR A 75 -15.51 2.31 25.01
C THR A 75 -15.50 0.79 24.92
N LEU A 76 -14.63 0.27 24.06
CA LEU A 76 -14.23 -1.14 23.99
C LEU A 76 -12.77 -1.25 24.44
N GLN A 77 -12.48 -2.19 25.34
CA GLN A 77 -11.19 -2.32 26.00
C GLN A 77 -10.70 -3.76 25.92
N ILE A 78 -9.45 -3.97 25.51
CA ILE A 78 -8.76 -5.27 25.56
C ILE A 78 -7.44 -5.14 26.29
N ASP A 79 -6.91 -6.24 26.82
CA ASP A 79 -5.59 -6.23 27.45
C ASP A 79 -4.52 -5.95 26.40
N SER A 80 -3.58 -5.06 26.73
CA SER A 80 -2.52 -4.67 25.79
C SER A 80 -1.44 -5.76 25.73
N PRO A 81 -1.06 -6.25 24.54
CA PRO A 81 0.07 -7.16 24.39
C PRO A 81 1.43 -6.44 24.44
N LEU A 82 1.45 -5.11 24.59
CA LEU A 82 2.69 -4.33 24.56
C LEU A 82 3.51 -4.51 25.85
N PRO A 83 4.85 -4.55 25.75
CA PRO A 83 5.70 -4.65 26.93
C PRO A 83 5.67 -3.36 27.77
N LEU A 84 6.17 -3.43 29.00
CA LEU A 84 6.34 -2.29 29.91
C LEU A 84 5.03 -1.58 30.30
N THR A 85 3.92 -2.32 30.43
CA THR A 85 2.61 -1.76 30.81
C THR A 85 2.16 -0.62 29.89
N LEU A 86 2.55 -0.70 28.61
CA LEU A 86 2.12 0.24 27.59
C LEU A 86 0.80 -0.21 26.99
N GLY A 87 0.03 0.77 26.55
CA GLY A 87 -1.27 0.58 25.93
C GLY A 87 -1.44 1.51 24.74
N ALA A 88 -2.64 1.50 24.20
CA ALA A 88 -3.01 2.44 23.16
C ALA A 88 -4.45 2.91 23.38
N ARG A 89 -4.68 4.21 23.17
CA ARG A 89 -6.03 4.76 23.08
C ARG A 89 -6.31 5.14 21.63
N VAL A 90 -7.37 4.57 21.09
CA VAL A 90 -7.91 4.91 19.78
C VAL A 90 -9.17 5.72 20.00
N THR A 91 -9.11 7.04 19.82
CA THR A 91 -10.28 7.91 19.92
C THR A 91 -10.88 8.11 18.54
N VAL A 92 -12.04 7.51 18.31
CA VAL A 92 -12.82 7.67 17.08
C VAL A 92 -13.36 9.10 17.02
N LYS A 93 -13.10 9.75 15.89
CA LYS A 93 -13.57 11.10 15.59
C LYS A 93 -14.76 11.02 14.64
N GLU A 94 -15.09 12.15 14.06
CA GLU A 94 -16.17 12.20 13.09
C GLU A 94 -15.80 11.53 11.77
N ILE A 95 -16.83 11.09 11.05
CA ILE A 95 -16.76 10.76 9.64
C ILE A 95 -16.36 12.04 8.87
N PRO A 96 -15.27 12.04 8.11
CA PRO A 96 -14.82 13.21 7.34
C PRO A 96 -15.90 13.76 6.40
N ALA A 97 -15.91 15.07 6.14
CA ALA A 97 -16.96 15.72 5.34
C ALA A 97 -17.05 15.19 3.90
N ASP A 98 -15.91 14.78 3.35
CA ASP A 98 -15.70 14.09 2.08
C ASP A 98 -16.29 12.67 2.05
N VAL A 99 -16.43 12.01 3.20
CA VAL A 99 -17.20 10.77 3.37
C VAL A 99 -18.68 11.07 3.64
N ARG A 100 -18.99 12.23 4.26
CA ARG A 100 -20.36 12.72 4.55
C ARG A 100 -21.06 13.44 3.39
N ALA A 101 -20.53 13.45 2.16
CA ALA A 101 -21.16 14.14 1.02
C ALA A 101 -22.54 13.54 0.59
N VAL A 102 -23.11 12.67 1.41
CA VAL A 102 -24.53 12.35 1.44
C VAL A 102 -25.26 13.51 2.14
N ASP A 103 -25.93 14.35 1.37
CA ASP A 103 -27.00 15.22 1.87
C ASP A 103 -27.91 14.40 2.83
N PRO A 104 -28.49 14.96 3.91
CA PRO A 104 -29.32 14.21 4.85
C PRO A 104 -30.70 13.90 4.25
N VAL A 105 -30.74 13.32 3.04
CA VAL A 105 -31.88 12.60 2.53
C VAL A 105 -31.84 11.22 3.19
N ARG A 106 -32.94 10.89 3.88
CA ARG A 106 -33.19 9.65 4.62
C ARG A 106 -33.33 8.42 3.69
N THR A 107 -32.40 8.21 2.76
CA THR A 107 -32.47 7.10 1.80
C THR A 107 -31.64 5.90 2.27
N LEU A 108 -32.09 4.71 1.87
CA LEU A 108 -31.44 3.42 2.10
C LEU A 108 -29.99 3.37 1.57
N ALA A 109 -29.66 4.23 0.59
CA ALA A 109 -28.34 4.32 -0.04
C ALA A 109 -27.27 4.93 0.90
N ALA A 110 -27.63 5.93 1.72
CA ALA A 110 -26.71 6.52 2.71
C ALA A 110 -26.31 5.49 3.78
N LEU A 111 -27.29 4.70 4.24
CA LEU A 111 -27.09 3.58 5.15
C LEU A 111 -26.18 2.50 4.53
N SER A 112 -26.26 2.27 3.21
CA SER A 112 -25.37 1.32 2.53
C SER A 112 -23.92 1.81 2.40
N GLY A 113 -23.69 3.13 2.28
CA GLY A 113 -22.35 3.72 2.27
C GLY A 113 -21.68 3.66 3.64
N ASP A 114 -22.41 4.02 4.71
CA ASP A 114 -21.92 3.86 6.08
C ASP A 114 -21.65 2.38 6.40
N LEU A 115 -22.56 1.48 5.99
CA LEU A 115 -22.40 0.04 6.19
C LEU A 115 -21.19 -0.50 5.40
N GLN A 116 -20.93 -0.02 4.19
CA GLN A 116 -19.70 -0.35 3.45
C GLN A 116 -18.47 0.09 4.23
N GLY A 117 -18.41 1.32 4.76
CA GLY A 117 -17.28 1.79 5.57
C GLY A 117 -17.04 0.95 6.82
N TYR A 118 -18.10 0.42 7.45
CA TYR A 118 -17.95 -0.52 8.56
C TYR A 118 -17.49 -1.91 8.09
N VAL A 119 -18.10 -2.47 7.04
CA VAL A 119 -17.69 -3.77 6.45
C VAL A 119 -16.25 -3.73 5.97
N GLN A 120 -15.81 -2.60 5.41
CA GLN A 120 -14.44 -2.26 5.04
C GLN A 120 -13.46 -2.47 6.20
N PHE A 121 -13.73 -1.88 7.37
CA PHE A 121 -12.91 -2.10 8.56
C PHE A 121 -12.83 -3.57 8.96
N PHE A 122 -13.96 -4.26 8.93
CA PHE A 122 -13.99 -5.68 9.30
C PHE A 122 -13.27 -6.56 8.28
N SER A 123 -13.21 -6.19 7.00
CA SER A 123 -12.61 -7.00 5.95
C SER A 123 -11.07 -7.06 5.97
N GLY A 124 -10.39 -6.11 6.65
CA GLY A 124 -8.92 -6.06 6.72
C GLY A 124 -8.36 -5.36 7.97
N PRO A 125 -8.67 -5.83 9.20
CA PRO A 125 -8.23 -5.18 10.44
C PRO A 125 -6.70 -5.20 10.61
N GLU A 126 -6.01 -6.20 10.08
CA GLU A 126 -4.55 -6.38 10.23
C GLU A 126 -3.77 -5.25 9.54
N ALA A 127 -4.22 -4.82 8.36
CA ALA A 127 -3.59 -3.72 7.63
C ALA A 127 -3.71 -2.41 8.43
N THR A 128 -4.91 -2.14 8.95
CA THR A 128 -5.19 -0.96 9.79
C THR A 128 -4.32 -0.95 11.05
N ILE A 129 -4.22 -2.09 11.75
CA ILE A 129 -3.38 -2.23 12.94
C ILE A 129 -1.90 -2.03 12.60
N ALA A 130 -1.40 -2.69 11.56
CA ALA A 130 0.00 -2.60 11.16
C ALA A 130 0.38 -1.16 10.76
N ASP A 131 -0.51 -0.46 10.07
CA ASP A 131 -0.30 0.94 9.69
C ASP A 131 -0.29 1.86 10.91
N ALA A 132 -1.22 1.65 11.85
CA ALA A 132 -1.23 2.35 13.13
C ALA A 132 0.05 2.12 13.94
N THR A 133 0.49 0.86 14.06
CA THR A 133 1.73 0.52 14.76
C THR A 133 2.93 1.18 14.09
N ARG A 134 3.09 1.05 12.77
CA ARG A 134 4.23 1.63 12.05
C ARG A 134 4.26 3.16 12.17
N ALA A 135 3.11 3.80 12.05
CA ALA A 135 2.99 5.25 12.18
C ALA A 135 3.32 5.71 13.62
N LEU A 136 2.82 5.01 14.64
CA LEU A 136 3.14 5.30 16.05
C LEU A 136 4.62 5.12 16.35
N VAL A 137 5.24 4.03 15.90
CA VAL A 137 6.69 3.78 16.06
C VAL A 137 7.50 4.88 15.38
N THR A 138 7.15 5.25 14.14
CA THR A 138 7.83 6.31 13.40
C THR A 138 7.70 7.65 14.15
N ASN A 139 6.51 7.98 14.64
CA ASN A 139 6.27 9.19 15.42
C ASN A 139 7.08 9.20 16.73
N ALA A 140 7.13 8.06 17.43
CA ALA A 140 7.90 7.90 18.66
C ALA A 140 9.40 8.11 18.43
N LEU A 141 9.95 7.55 17.34
CA LEU A 141 11.35 7.71 16.96
C LEU A 141 11.69 9.15 16.59
N LEU A 142 10.83 9.82 15.79
CA LEU A 142 11.02 11.23 15.42
C LEU A 142 10.98 12.15 16.64
N ARG A 143 10.03 11.94 17.55
CA ARG A 143 9.94 12.68 18.82
C ARG A 143 11.13 12.41 19.73
N THR A 144 11.59 11.17 19.81
CA THR A 144 12.79 10.78 20.55
C THR A 144 14.02 11.51 20.00
N GLY A 145 14.24 11.45 18.69
CA GLY A 145 15.34 12.12 18.02
C GLY A 145 15.30 13.64 18.21
N GLY A 146 14.13 14.26 17.99
CA GLY A 146 13.93 15.70 18.19
C GLY A 146 14.19 16.15 19.63
N ALA A 147 13.65 15.43 20.62
CA ALA A 147 13.90 15.71 22.03
C ALA A 147 15.38 15.53 22.40
N PHE A 148 16.04 14.51 21.86
CA PHE A 148 17.46 14.25 22.12
C PHE A 148 18.33 15.36 21.56
N VAL A 149 18.10 15.78 20.31
CA VAL A 149 18.82 16.90 19.69
C VAL A 149 18.59 18.18 20.49
N LEU A 150 17.35 18.45 20.92
CA LEU A 150 17.04 19.62 21.72
C LEU A 150 17.78 19.62 23.07
N LEU A 151 17.83 18.47 23.77
CA LEU A 151 18.59 18.34 25.02
C LEU A 151 20.10 18.54 24.80
N VAL A 152 20.65 18.01 23.72
CA VAL A 152 22.07 18.19 23.37
C VAL A 152 22.37 19.66 23.04
N VAL A 153 21.56 20.29 22.20
CA VAL A 153 21.71 21.71 21.83
C VAL A 153 21.55 22.61 23.04
N ALA A 154 20.56 22.37 23.90
CA ALA A 154 20.38 23.10 25.15
C ALA A 154 21.57 22.92 26.08
N GLY A 155 22.08 21.69 26.23
CA GLY A 155 23.26 21.40 27.05
C GLY A 155 24.52 22.10 26.55
N VAL A 156 24.77 22.04 25.23
CA VAL A 156 25.92 22.70 24.58
C VAL A 156 25.79 24.22 24.64
N GLY A 157 24.61 24.77 24.33
CA GLY A 157 24.31 26.19 24.37
C GLY A 157 24.45 26.78 25.77
N SER A 158 23.91 26.10 26.78
CA SER A 158 24.07 26.49 28.19
C SER A 158 25.55 26.49 28.60
N SER A 159 26.31 25.48 28.19
CA SER A 159 27.75 25.39 28.43
C SER A 159 28.51 26.52 27.73
N ALA A 160 28.15 26.89 26.51
CA ALA A 160 28.73 28.00 25.79
C ALA A 160 28.44 29.34 26.50
N LEU A 161 27.18 29.60 26.86
CA LEU A 161 26.73 30.81 27.55
C LEU A 161 27.37 31.00 28.93
N LEU A 162 27.60 29.91 29.67
CA LEU A 162 28.27 29.96 30.98
C LEU A 162 29.75 30.34 30.88
N GLY A 163 30.40 30.14 29.72
CA GLY A 163 31.83 30.40 29.57
C GLY A 163 32.74 29.43 30.38
N PRO A 164 34.05 29.38 30.09
CA PRO A 164 34.97 28.42 30.72
C PRO A 164 35.22 28.70 32.21
N THR A 165 35.23 29.98 32.62
CA THR A 165 35.47 30.43 34.00
C THR A 165 34.35 29.98 34.94
N ARG A 166 33.10 30.32 34.62
CA ARG A 166 31.92 29.95 35.44
C ARG A 166 31.69 28.44 35.49
N ARG A 167 32.00 27.73 34.39
CA ARG A 167 32.01 26.26 34.35
C ARG A 167 33.03 25.66 35.31
N SER A 168 34.22 26.27 35.40
CA SER A 168 35.25 25.82 36.34
C SER A 168 34.83 26.05 37.79
N GLU A 169 34.26 27.21 38.11
CA GLU A 169 33.74 27.55 39.45
C GLU A 169 32.66 26.56 39.90
N LEU A 170 31.65 26.32 39.05
CA LEU A 170 30.60 25.31 39.28
C LEU A 170 31.18 23.92 39.47
N ALA A 171 32.16 23.52 38.64
CA ALA A 171 32.79 22.20 38.76
C ALA A 171 33.53 22.04 40.10
N THR A 172 34.19 23.10 40.62
CA THR A 172 34.82 23.08 41.95
C THR A 172 33.78 23.04 43.06
N ALA A 173 32.70 23.81 42.95
CA ALA A 173 31.63 23.84 43.95
C ALA A 173 30.84 22.52 44.03
N LEU A 174 30.66 21.83 42.89
CA LEU A 174 29.99 20.54 42.79
C LEU A 174 30.92 19.33 43.05
N ALA A 175 32.24 19.54 43.12
CA ALA A 175 33.21 18.47 43.35
C ALA A 175 32.97 17.65 44.64
N PRO A 176 32.65 18.26 45.80
CA PRO A 176 32.36 17.53 47.04
C PRO A 176 31.09 16.68 46.92
N HIS A 177 30.11 17.16 46.14
CA HIS A 177 28.79 16.55 45.97
C HIS A 177 28.73 15.60 44.77
N ARG A 178 29.86 15.31 44.13
CA ARG A 178 29.91 14.54 42.87
C ARG A 178 29.23 13.16 42.97
N ARG A 179 29.38 12.46 44.09
CA ARG A 179 28.70 11.16 44.31
C ARG A 179 27.18 11.34 44.45
N ALA A 180 26.74 12.40 45.11
CA ALA A 180 25.32 12.74 45.24
C ALA A 180 24.72 13.19 43.90
N VAL A 181 25.46 13.90 43.05
CA VAL A 181 25.01 14.28 41.70
C VAL A 181 24.91 13.07 40.77
N ILE A 182 25.88 12.16 40.80
CA ILE A 182 25.81 10.91 40.02
C ILE A 182 24.70 10.00 40.54
N GLY A 183 24.57 9.87 41.86
CA GLY A 183 23.50 9.11 42.51
C GLY A 183 22.12 9.71 42.21
N GLY A 184 21.99 11.04 42.24
CA GLY A 184 20.77 11.76 41.88
C GLY A 184 20.42 11.65 40.40
N GLY A 185 21.42 11.65 39.52
CA GLY A 185 21.23 11.38 38.09
C GLY A 185 20.79 9.95 37.81
N LEU A 186 21.42 8.95 38.44
CA LEU A 186 21.01 7.54 38.36
C LEU A 186 19.63 7.32 38.97
N LEU A 187 19.32 7.99 40.09
CA LEU A 187 18.00 7.98 40.69
C LEU A 187 16.98 8.62 39.76
N ALA A 188 17.30 9.72 39.07
CA ALA A 188 16.42 10.34 38.09
C ALA A 188 16.19 9.42 36.88
N VAL A 189 17.23 8.74 36.36
CA VAL A 189 17.06 7.69 35.33
C VAL A 189 16.15 6.58 35.86
N ALA A 190 16.44 6.05 37.05
CA ALA A 190 15.68 4.97 37.65
C ALA A 190 14.23 5.38 37.91
N VAL A 191 13.99 6.60 38.38
CA VAL A 191 12.65 7.19 38.58
C VAL A 191 11.93 7.37 37.26
N VAL A 192 12.59 7.86 36.20
CA VAL A 192 11.99 7.98 34.86
C VAL A 192 11.66 6.61 34.27
N VAL A 193 12.55 5.62 34.40
CA VAL A 193 12.31 4.24 33.94
C VAL A 193 11.21 3.56 34.75
N THR A 194 11.20 3.73 36.08
CA THR A 194 10.15 3.18 36.94
C THR A 194 8.83 3.91 36.77
N THR A 195 8.77 5.23 36.57
CA THR A 195 7.49 5.91 36.28
C THR A 195 6.85 5.46 34.97
N VAL A 196 7.63 4.98 34.00
CA VAL A 196 7.09 4.31 32.80
C VAL A 196 6.65 2.88 33.08
N SER A 197 7.29 2.19 34.04
CA SER A 197 7.04 0.78 34.35
C SER A 197 6.09 0.56 35.55
N SER A 198 5.76 1.60 36.30
CA SER A 198 5.02 1.52 37.57
C SER A 198 4.16 2.75 37.76
N VAL A 199 3.00 2.76 37.11
CA VAL A 199 1.83 3.50 37.58
C VAL A 199 0.71 2.49 37.83
N ALA A 200 0.71 1.99 39.08
CA ALA A 200 -0.35 1.36 39.86
C ALA A 200 -1.12 0.12 39.29
N PRO A 201 -1.40 -0.89 40.13
CA PRO A 201 -2.22 -2.05 39.76
C PRO A 201 -3.59 -1.68 39.21
N SER A 202 -4.00 -2.45 38.22
CA SER A 202 -5.16 -2.40 37.32
C SER A 202 -6.54 -2.49 37.99
N GLU A 203 -6.66 -2.28 39.31
CA GLU A 203 -7.88 -2.57 40.07
C GLU A 203 -8.90 -1.41 40.13
N LEU A 204 -8.54 -0.18 39.77
CA LEU A 204 -9.44 0.98 39.89
C LEU A 204 -10.10 1.44 38.58
N ARG A 205 -9.97 0.71 37.47
CA ARG A 205 -10.51 1.12 36.15
C ARG A 205 -11.28 0.04 35.38
N GLN A 206 -11.70 -1.04 36.03
CA GLN A 206 -12.59 -2.03 35.40
C GLN A 206 -14.04 -1.51 35.41
N THR A 207 -14.37 -0.57 34.52
CA THR A 207 -15.74 -0.02 34.39
C THR A 207 -16.55 -0.67 33.28
N GLY A 208 -15.97 -1.60 32.52
CA GLY A 208 -16.62 -2.32 31.42
C GLY A 208 -17.19 -3.67 31.83
N ARG A 209 -18.37 -4.00 31.31
CA ARG A 209 -18.92 -5.36 31.36
C ARG A 209 -18.12 -6.23 30.37
N PRO A 210 -17.87 -7.52 30.65
CA PRO A 210 -17.34 -8.44 29.65
C PRO A 210 -18.22 -8.40 28.39
N ALA A 211 -17.60 -8.33 27.22
CA ALA A 211 -18.32 -8.46 25.97
C ALA A 211 -19.08 -9.79 25.96
N SER A 212 -20.20 -9.80 25.25
CA SER A 212 -20.90 -11.04 24.89
C SER A 212 -19.91 -12.03 24.25
N SER A 213 -20.20 -13.34 24.30
CA SER A 213 -19.43 -14.42 23.66
C SER A 213 -19.29 -14.27 22.13
N VAL A 214 -19.86 -13.21 21.57
CA VAL A 214 -19.72 -12.79 20.16
C VAL A 214 -18.26 -12.68 19.71
N PHE A 215 -17.33 -12.33 20.61
CA PHE A 215 -15.91 -12.19 20.26
C PHE A 215 -15.06 -13.42 20.57
N ASP A 216 -15.64 -14.51 21.04
CA ASP A 216 -14.90 -15.75 21.32
C ASP A 216 -14.25 -16.28 20.03
N GLY A 217 -12.95 -16.59 20.07
CA GLY A 217 -12.20 -17.03 18.89
C GLY A 217 -11.85 -15.89 17.90
N THR A 218 -12.06 -14.63 18.27
CA THR A 218 -11.62 -13.46 17.50
C THR A 218 -10.48 -12.72 18.21
N PRO A 219 -9.75 -11.81 17.55
CA PRO A 219 -8.74 -10.97 18.21
C PRO A 219 -9.29 -10.06 19.33
N LEU A 220 -10.62 -9.96 19.47
CA LEU A 220 -11.30 -9.20 20.52
C LEU A 220 -11.84 -10.10 21.65
N GLU A 221 -11.41 -11.36 21.72
CA GLU A 221 -11.80 -12.26 22.81
C GLU A 221 -11.44 -11.65 24.18
N GLY A 222 -12.37 -11.74 25.13
CA GLY A 222 -12.21 -11.11 26.45
C GLY A 222 -12.34 -9.58 26.46
N ALA A 223 -12.75 -8.95 25.35
CA ALA A 223 -13.00 -7.52 25.31
C ALA A 223 -14.02 -7.09 26.37
N ARG A 224 -13.85 -5.88 26.91
CA ARG A 224 -14.73 -5.26 27.89
C ARG A 224 -15.39 -4.05 27.25
N ILE A 225 -16.71 -3.93 27.39
CA ILE A 225 -17.50 -2.88 26.72
C ILE A 225 -18.22 -2.02 27.76
N THR A 226 -18.31 -0.73 27.49
CA THR A 226 -19.04 0.25 28.30
C THR A 226 -20.10 0.97 27.47
N GLY A 227 -21.07 1.58 28.16
CA GLY A 227 -22.04 2.48 27.52
C GLY A 227 -23.07 1.76 26.64
N ARG A 228 -23.57 2.48 25.63
CA ARG A 228 -24.59 2.00 24.68
C ARG A 228 -24.03 1.05 23.62
N LEU A 229 -22.71 1.03 23.44
CA LEU A 229 -22.01 0.14 22.52
C LEU A 229 -22.27 -1.33 22.86
N ALA A 230 -22.40 -1.66 24.15
CA ALA A 230 -22.69 -3.02 24.60
C ALA A 230 -23.99 -3.57 23.98
N GLY A 231 -25.06 -2.77 23.93
CA GLY A 231 -26.33 -3.18 23.34
C GLY A 231 -26.28 -3.33 21.82
N VAL A 232 -25.45 -2.54 21.13
CA VAL A 232 -25.25 -2.67 19.68
C VAL A 232 -24.50 -3.96 19.36
N ILE A 233 -23.42 -4.25 20.09
CA ILE A 233 -22.63 -5.47 19.90
C ILE A 233 -23.44 -6.72 20.24
N ASP A 234 -24.24 -6.68 21.30
CA ASP A 234 -25.12 -7.81 21.66
C ASP A 234 -26.16 -8.10 20.57
N THR A 235 -26.62 -7.09 19.84
CA THR A 235 -27.68 -7.21 18.83
C THR A 235 -27.13 -7.58 17.45
N TYR A 236 -26.03 -6.94 17.03
CA TYR A 236 -25.52 -7.01 15.66
C TYR A 236 -24.14 -7.66 15.55
N GLY A 237 -23.40 -7.78 16.64
CA GLY A 237 -22.01 -8.24 16.61
C GLY A 237 -21.86 -9.65 16.02
N GLY A 238 -22.76 -10.57 16.35
CA GLY A 238 -22.75 -11.92 15.77
C GLY A 238 -22.94 -11.92 14.24
N GLN A 239 -23.84 -11.08 13.71
CA GLN A 239 -24.07 -10.98 12.26
C GLN A 239 -22.85 -10.40 11.54
N VAL A 240 -22.16 -9.44 12.16
CA VAL A 240 -20.94 -8.84 11.60
C VAL A 240 -19.80 -9.84 11.55
N VAL A 241 -19.59 -10.60 12.63
CA VAL A 241 -18.57 -11.65 12.70
C VAL A 241 -18.86 -12.75 11.68
N GLU A 242 -20.12 -13.20 11.58
CA GLU A 242 -20.53 -14.21 10.60
C GLU A 242 -20.33 -13.72 9.16
N ALA A 243 -20.70 -12.46 8.86
CA ALA A 243 -20.48 -11.87 7.54
C ALA A 243 -18.99 -11.75 7.20
N TYR A 244 -18.14 -11.40 8.17
CA TYR A 244 -16.69 -11.38 8.00
C TYR A 244 -16.14 -12.78 7.73
N GLN A 245 -16.48 -13.76 8.57
CA GLN A 245 -16.02 -15.15 8.41
C GLN A 245 -16.48 -15.75 7.08
N ALA A 246 -17.72 -15.50 6.66
CA ALA A 246 -18.23 -15.91 5.36
C ALA A 246 -17.46 -15.25 4.21
N SER A 247 -17.08 -13.98 4.35
CA SER A 247 -16.25 -13.30 3.36
C SER A 247 -14.84 -13.89 3.29
N GLN A 248 -14.21 -14.18 4.43
CA GLN A 248 -12.88 -14.81 4.45
C GLN A 248 -12.92 -16.20 3.82
N ALA A 249 -13.88 -17.04 4.21
CA ALA A 249 -14.05 -18.37 3.66
C ALA A 249 -14.31 -18.35 2.14
N PHE A 250 -15.06 -17.36 1.65
CA PHE A 250 -15.26 -17.17 0.21
C PHE A 250 -13.94 -16.91 -0.52
N TYR A 251 -13.11 -15.99 -0.04
CA TYR A 251 -11.86 -15.63 -0.70
C TYR A 251 -10.77 -16.69 -0.57
N GLU A 252 -10.72 -17.41 0.56
CA GLU A 252 -9.86 -18.59 0.71
C GLU A 252 -10.21 -19.67 -0.31
N ALA A 253 -11.51 -20.02 -0.42
CA ALA A 253 -11.97 -21.01 -1.40
C ALA A 253 -11.76 -20.55 -2.86
N ALA A 254 -11.93 -19.25 -3.14
CA ALA A 254 -11.69 -18.69 -4.47
C ALA A 254 -10.19 -18.68 -4.84
N ASP A 255 -9.31 -18.46 -3.87
CA ASP A 255 -7.85 -18.54 -4.08
C ASP A 255 -7.40 -19.99 -4.32
N ASP A 256 -7.89 -20.95 -3.54
CA ASP A 256 -7.67 -22.39 -3.80
C ASP A 256 -8.13 -22.79 -5.20
N ALA A 257 -9.31 -22.31 -5.62
CA ALA A 257 -9.83 -22.53 -6.96
C ALA A 257 -8.96 -21.86 -8.05
N LEU A 258 -8.36 -20.70 -7.77
CA LEU A 258 -7.43 -20.02 -8.67
C LEU A 258 -6.16 -20.84 -8.88
N VAL A 259 -5.56 -21.32 -7.79
CA VAL A 259 -4.36 -22.16 -7.83
C VAL A 259 -4.63 -23.42 -8.65
N ALA A 260 -5.71 -24.14 -8.34
CA ALA A 260 -6.09 -25.36 -9.06
C ALA A 260 -6.35 -25.10 -10.56
N ALA A 261 -7.09 -24.04 -10.89
CA ALA A 261 -7.37 -23.68 -12.28
C ALA A 261 -6.10 -23.26 -13.05
N TRP A 262 -5.12 -22.67 -12.36
CA TRP A 262 -3.84 -22.28 -12.97
C TRP A 262 -3.00 -23.49 -13.32
N GLU A 263 -2.88 -24.44 -12.40
CA GLU A 263 -2.15 -25.70 -12.61
C GLU A 263 -2.76 -26.51 -13.76
N GLU A 264 -4.09 -26.66 -13.78
CA GLU A 264 -4.82 -27.31 -14.87
C GLU A 264 -4.53 -26.63 -16.21
N ARG A 265 -4.56 -25.29 -16.24
CA ARG A 265 -4.29 -24.54 -17.46
C ARG A 265 -2.83 -24.64 -17.90
N ALA A 266 -1.88 -24.64 -16.98
CA ALA A 266 -0.46 -24.79 -17.28
C ALA A 266 -0.16 -26.18 -17.86
N GLU A 267 -0.79 -27.24 -17.35
CA GLU A 267 -0.71 -28.58 -17.93
C GLU A 267 -1.34 -28.63 -19.34
N GLY A 268 -2.55 -28.09 -19.50
CA GLY A 268 -3.22 -28.03 -20.80
C GLY A 268 -2.42 -27.25 -21.85
N THR A 269 -1.78 -26.15 -21.44
CA THR A 269 -0.92 -25.34 -22.33
C THR A 269 0.31 -26.13 -22.77
N ARG A 270 1.01 -26.79 -21.83
CA ARG A 270 2.15 -27.67 -22.16
C ARG A 270 1.75 -28.81 -23.09
N ALA A 271 0.59 -29.43 -22.86
CA ALA A 271 0.07 -30.48 -23.72
C ALA A 271 -0.24 -29.98 -25.15
N ARG A 272 -0.79 -28.76 -25.30
CA ARG A 272 -1.04 -28.14 -26.61
C ARG A 272 0.25 -27.83 -27.37
N VAL A 273 1.26 -27.28 -26.69
CA VAL A 273 2.58 -27.02 -27.28
C VAL A 273 3.21 -28.33 -27.75
N ALA A 274 3.25 -29.35 -26.89
CA ALA A 274 3.81 -30.66 -27.25
C ALA A 274 3.05 -31.33 -28.42
N ALA A 275 1.72 -31.16 -28.49
CA ALA A 275 0.93 -31.65 -29.61
C ALA A 275 1.24 -30.88 -30.91
N GLN A 276 1.39 -29.56 -30.83
CA GLN A 276 1.77 -28.72 -31.97
C GLN A 276 3.17 -29.05 -32.48
N GLU A 277 4.16 -29.24 -31.60
CA GLU A 277 5.50 -29.68 -31.99
C GLU A 277 5.46 -31.03 -32.73
N ARG A 278 4.70 -32.00 -32.23
CA ARG A 278 4.53 -33.30 -32.92
C ARG A 278 3.87 -33.17 -34.29
N LEU A 279 2.98 -32.20 -34.49
CA LEU A 279 2.36 -31.90 -35.78
C LEU A 279 3.31 -31.19 -36.75
N LEU A 280 4.25 -30.40 -36.22
CA LEU A 280 5.23 -29.62 -37.00
C LEU A 280 6.49 -30.41 -37.36
N VAL A 281 6.80 -31.51 -36.66
CA VAL A 281 7.85 -32.45 -37.07
C VAL A 281 7.44 -33.14 -38.37
N GLN A 282 7.92 -32.63 -39.50
CA GLN A 282 7.92 -33.36 -40.77
C GLN A 282 8.99 -34.47 -40.74
N PRO A 283 8.77 -35.62 -41.38
CA PRO A 283 9.80 -36.63 -41.54
C PRO A 283 10.80 -36.17 -42.61
N ASP A 284 12.02 -35.84 -42.20
CA ASP A 284 13.24 -35.66 -43.02
C ASP A 284 13.12 -34.70 -44.22
N ASP A 285 13.15 -33.41 -43.97
CA ASP A 285 13.83 -32.44 -44.83
C ASP A 285 15.04 -31.90 -44.07
N GLY A 286 16.25 -32.29 -44.50
CA GLY A 286 17.56 -32.08 -43.85
C GLY A 286 18.01 -30.63 -43.67
N SER A 287 17.11 -29.77 -43.23
CA SER A 287 17.33 -28.43 -42.72
C SER A 287 18.05 -28.55 -41.38
N THR A 288 19.32 -28.13 -41.36
CA THR A 288 20.08 -27.91 -40.14
C THR A 288 19.22 -27.14 -39.13
N PRO A 289 19.18 -27.49 -37.83
CA PRO A 289 18.48 -26.69 -36.84
C PRO A 289 18.99 -25.25 -36.93
N THR A 290 18.12 -24.32 -37.33
CA THR A 290 18.38 -22.89 -37.17
C THR A 290 18.78 -22.69 -35.72
N GLU A 291 19.94 -22.06 -35.50
CA GLU A 291 20.40 -21.61 -34.20
C GLU A 291 19.20 -21.19 -33.36
N THR A 292 19.06 -21.80 -32.18
CA THR A 292 18.12 -21.35 -31.15
C THR A 292 18.39 -19.86 -30.95
N ALA A 293 17.55 -19.02 -31.57
CA ALA A 293 17.54 -17.60 -31.29
C ALA A 293 17.51 -17.47 -29.77
N ASP A 294 18.40 -16.64 -29.21
CA ASP A 294 18.46 -16.42 -27.76
C ASP A 294 17.04 -16.15 -27.26
N VAL A 295 16.44 -17.12 -26.56
CA VAL A 295 15.08 -17.00 -26.07
C VAL A 295 15.14 -16.02 -24.91
N VAL A 296 14.83 -14.76 -25.20
CA VAL A 296 14.76 -13.73 -24.17
C VAL A 296 13.55 -14.03 -23.30
N GLU A 297 13.77 -14.19 -22.00
CA GLU A 297 12.69 -14.40 -21.05
C GLU A 297 11.77 -13.18 -21.02
N PRO A 298 10.46 -13.33 -21.25
CA PRO A 298 9.55 -12.19 -21.26
C PRO A 298 9.35 -11.63 -19.84
N VAL A 299 9.15 -10.32 -19.75
CA VAL A 299 8.66 -9.66 -18.54
C VAL A 299 7.20 -10.02 -18.37
N VAL A 300 6.85 -10.68 -17.26
CA VAL A 300 5.47 -11.06 -16.92
C VAL A 300 4.86 -10.01 -16.02
N MET A 301 3.61 -9.64 -16.30
CA MET A 301 2.86 -8.63 -15.56
C MET A 301 1.46 -9.14 -15.21
N VAL A 302 0.91 -8.69 -14.09
CA VAL A 302 -0.52 -8.84 -13.78
C VAL A 302 -1.19 -7.47 -13.85
N LEU A 303 -2.19 -7.33 -14.72
CA LEU A 303 -3.05 -6.15 -14.81
C LEU A 303 -4.26 -6.33 -13.90
N VAL A 304 -4.45 -5.36 -13.00
CA VAL A 304 -5.62 -5.18 -12.13
C VAL A 304 -6.20 -3.80 -12.33
N SER A 305 -7.48 -3.63 -11.99
CA SER A 305 -8.18 -2.35 -12.09
C SER A 305 -9.47 -2.37 -11.28
N ASP A 306 -9.98 -1.20 -10.90
CA ASP A 306 -11.29 -1.04 -10.26
C ASP A 306 -11.43 -1.94 -9.03
N LEU A 307 -10.39 -1.90 -8.19
CA LEU A 307 -10.26 -2.68 -6.96
C LEU A 307 -11.28 -2.27 -5.90
N HIS A 308 -11.77 -1.02 -5.93
CA HIS A 308 -12.86 -0.49 -5.11
C HIS A 308 -12.81 -0.94 -3.65
N CYS A 309 -11.60 -0.94 -3.08
CA CYS A 309 -11.30 -1.42 -1.76
C CYS A 309 -11.83 -2.83 -1.40
N ASN A 310 -12.02 -3.71 -2.38
CA ASN A 310 -12.32 -5.11 -2.13
C ASN A 310 -11.05 -5.89 -1.79
N VAL A 311 -10.53 -5.65 -0.58
CA VAL A 311 -9.27 -6.22 -0.11
C VAL A 311 -9.26 -7.75 -0.04
N GLY A 312 -10.43 -8.40 -0.09
CA GLY A 312 -10.53 -9.86 -0.17
C GLY A 312 -9.90 -10.44 -1.45
N MET A 313 -9.74 -9.63 -2.50
CA MET A 313 -9.03 -10.03 -3.73
C MET A 313 -7.50 -10.02 -3.60
N ALA A 314 -6.95 -9.44 -2.52
CA ALA A 314 -5.50 -9.32 -2.33
C ALA A 314 -4.75 -10.68 -2.34
N PRO A 315 -5.24 -11.75 -1.66
CA PRO A 315 -4.64 -13.07 -1.78
C PRO A 315 -4.65 -13.60 -3.22
N LEU A 316 -5.75 -13.44 -3.97
CA LEU A 316 -5.85 -13.91 -5.35
C LEU A 316 -4.89 -13.18 -6.29
N ILE A 317 -4.70 -11.87 -6.09
CA ILE A 317 -3.70 -11.07 -6.82
C ILE A 317 -2.30 -11.61 -6.53
N ARG A 318 -1.99 -11.88 -5.26
CA ARG A 318 -0.70 -12.43 -4.83
C ARG A 318 -0.45 -13.81 -5.45
N SER A 319 -1.38 -14.74 -5.30
CA SER A 319 -1.28 -16.10 -5.83
C SER A 319 -1.11 -16.07 -7.35
N LEU A 320 -1.89 -15.26 -8.07
CA LEU A 320 -1.72 -15.12 -9.52
C LEU A 320 -0.35 -14.55 -9.91
N ALA A 321 0.13 -13.52 -9.19
CA ALA A 321 1.44 -12.93 -9.45
C ALA A 321 2.58 -13.93 -9.18
N GLU A 322 2.53 -14.68 -8.07
CA GLU A 322 3.50 -15.72 -7.74
C GLU A 322 3.48 -16.87 -8.77
N LEU A 323 2.29 -17.39 -9.11
CA LEU A 323 2.12 -18.51 -10.04
C LEU A 323 2.51 -18.17 -11.48
N SER A 324 2.32 -16.91 -11.89
CA SER A 324 2.72 -16.44 -13.22
C SER A 324 4.18 -15.99 -13.30
N GLY A 325 4.86 -15.84 -12.17
CA GLY A 325 6.22 -15.27 -12.12
C GLY A 325 6.24 -13.78 -12.47
N ALA A 326 5.18 -13.05 -12.14
CA ALA A 326 5.05 -11.64 -12.46
C ALA A 326 6.13 -10.80 -11.77
N GLN A 327 6.74 -9.91 -12.54
CA GLN A 327 7.70 -8.91 -12.07
C GLN A 327 7.03 -7.55 -11.84
N LEU A 328 5.85 -7.36 -12.43
CA LEU A 328 5.05 -6.14 -12.32
C LEU A 328 3.60 -6.48 -11.99
N VAL A 329 2.99 -5.66 -11.12
CA VAL A 329 1.55 -5.57 -10.99
C VAL A 329 1.13 -4.18 -11.46
N LEU A 330 0.41 -4.11 -12.58
CA LEU A 330 -0.09 -2.86 -13.13
C LEU A 330 -1.49 -2.60 -12.57
N ASP A 331 -1.64 -1.57 -11.74
CA ASP A 331 -2.92 -1.10 -11.20
C ASP A 331 -3.45 0.04 -12.06
N ALA A 332 -4.45 -0.22 -12.89
CA ALA A 332 -5.11 0.79 -13.72
C ALA A 332 -6.17 1.60 -12.95
N GLY A 333 -6.06 1.71 -11.63
CA GLY A 333 -6.74 2.71 -10.82
C GLY A 333 -8.03 2.23 -10.16
N ASP A 334 -8.68 3.16 -9.44
CA ASP A 334 -9.82 2.90 -8.57
C ASP A 334 -9.47 1.88 -7.48
N THR A 335 -8.34 2.13 -6.82
CA THR A 335 -7.90 1.36 -5.64
C THR A 335 -8.88 1.52 -4.48
N THR A 336 -9.45 2.71 -4.33
CA THR A 336 -10.35 3.12 -3.24
C THR A 336 -11.80 3.26 -3.71
N VAL A 337 -12.75 3.45 -2.78
CA VAL A 337 -14.16 3.75 -3.09
C VAL A 337 -14.44 5.25 -3.04
N ASN A 338 -13.75 6.01 -2.20
CA ASN A 338 -13.98 7.45 -2.06
C ASN A 338 -12.71 8.29 -2.05
N GLY A 339 -11.53 7.69 -2.02
CA GLY A 339 -10.24 8.37 -2.11
C GLY A 339 -9.85 9.14 -0.86
N THR A 340 -10.25 8.67 0.31
CA THR A 340 -10.13 9.43 1.57
C THR A 340 -9.02 8.93 2.50
N ALA A 341 -8.74 9.71 3.54
CA ALA A 341 -7.74 9.39 4.56
C ALA A 341 -7.99 8.02 5.21
N VAL A 342 -9.27 7.66 5.34
CA VAL A 342 -9.69 6.47 6.07
C VAL A 342 -9.52 5.18 5.27
N GLU A 343 -9.36 5.29 3.95
CA GLU A 343 -9.17 4.19 3.01
C GLU A 343 -7.69 3.83 2.79
N GLN A 344 -6.78 4.34 3.64
CA GLN A 344 -5.36 3.99 3.59
C GLN A 344 -5.12 2.48 3.59
N TYR A 345 -5.92 1.73 4.34
CA TYR A 345 -5.76 0.29 4.45
C TYR A 345 -6.00 -0.44 3.11
N CYS A 346 -6.83 0.12 2.21
CA CYS A 346 -7.03 -0.41 0.86
C CYS A 346 -5.70 -0.41 0.10
N ALA A 347 -5.07 0.77 0.04
CA ALA A 347 -3.80 0.97 -0.64
C ALA A 347 -2.68 0.11 -0.03
N THR A 348 -2.60 0.02 1.30
CA THR A 348 -1.56 -0.79 1.95
C THR A 348 -1.79 -2.29 1.81
N THR A 349 -3.04 -2.76 1.75
CA THR A 349 -3.34 -4.17 1.55
C THR A 349 -2.99 -4.63 0.13
N PHE A 350 -3.38 -3.87 -0.89
CA PHE A 350 -3.03 -4.22 -2.28
C PHE A 350 -1.53 -4.10 -2.56
N ALA A 351 -0.85 -3.09 -2.00
CA ALA A 351 0.60 -2.99 -2.11
C ALA A 351 1.33 -4.19 -1.48
N ARG A 352 0.80 -4.75 -0.39
CA ARG A 352 1.36 -5.95 0.28
C ARG A 352 1.03 -7.27 -0.42
N ALA A 353 0.05 -7.28 -1.32
CA ALA A 353 -0.25 -8.46 -2.14
C ALA A 353 0.82 -8.70 -3.21
N VAL A 354 1.64 -7.69 -3.53
CA VAL A 354 2.73 -7.81 -4.49
C VAL A 354 3.81 -8.72 -3.91
N PRO A 355 4.20 -9.81 -4.59
CA PRO A 355 5.21 -10.72 -4.08
C PRO A 355 6.60 -10.06 -4.05
N GLU A 356 7.50 -10.64 -3.23
CA GLU A 356 8.88 -10.18 -3.17
C GLU A 356 9.54 -10.26 -4.56
N GLY A 357 10.23 -9.18 -4.95
CA GLY A 357 10.86 -9.08 -6.27
C GLY A 357 9.98 -8.50 -7.38
N ALA A 358 8.67 -8.37 -7.15
CA ALA A 358 7.77 -7.65 -8.05
C ALA A 358 7.54 -6.20 -7.58
N THR A 359 7.13 -5.33 -8.51
CA THR A 359 6.79 -3.92 -8.22
C THR A 359 5.38 -3.60 -8.71
N MET A 360 4.59 -2.93 -7.87
CA MET A 360 3.31 -2.37 -8.32
C MET A 360 3.50 -0.98 -8.90
N VAL A 361 2.94 -0.77 -10.09
CA VAL A 361 2.88 0.52 -10.78
C VAL A 361 1.42 0.90 -10.95
N ALA A 362 1.03 2.10 -10.53
CA ALA A 362 -0.37 2.52 -10.50
C ALA A 362 -0.61 3.80 -11.28
N ALA A 363 -1.68 3.82 -12.08
CA ALA A 363 -2.30 5.04 -12.60
C ALA A 363 -3.61 5.25 -11.85
N ASN A 364 -3.68 6.27 -10.99
CA ASN A 364 -4.83 6.47 -10.11
C ASN A 364 -6.12 6.71 -10.89
N GLY A 365 -7.21 6.10 -10.41
CA GLY A 365 -8.53 6.26 -11.01
C GLY A 365 -9.33 7.40 -10.41
N ASN A 366 -10.55 7.62 -10.91
CA ASN A 366 -11.37 8.73 -10.45
C ASN A 366 -11.86 8.56 -9.01
N HIS A 367 -11.92 7.35 -8.47
CA HIS A 367 -12.20 7.15 -7.05
C HIS A 367 -10.98 7.42 -6.17
N ASP A 368 -9.78 7.42 -6.75
CA ASP A 368 -8.57 7.76 -6.04
C ASP A 368 -8.36 9.29 -6.00
N SER A 369 -7.64 9.77 -5.00
CA SER A 369 -7.33 11.19 -4.84
C SER A 369 -5.84 11.40 -4.70
N THR A 370 -5.41 12.66 -4.64
CA THR A 370 -4.04 13.02 -4.22
C THR A 370 -3.67 12.39 -2.86
N GLN A 371 -4.64 12.18 -1.98
CA GLN A 371 -4.45 11.48 -0.72
C GLN A 371 -4.24 9.98 -0.92
N THR A 372 -5.01 9.33 -1.80
CA THR A 372 -4.79 7.92 -2.18
C THR A 372 -3.40 7.72 -2.79
N ALA A 373 -3.02 8.58 -3.74
CA ALA A 373 -1.70 8.57 -4.37
C ALA A 373 -0.58 8.68 -3.33
N ALA A 374 -0.74 9.54 -2.33
CA ALA A 374 0.22 9.66 -1.23
C ALA A 374 0.24 8.42 -0.31
N GLN A 375 -0.90 7.76 -0.09
CA GLN A 375 -0.98 6.51 0.68
C GLN A 375 -0.30 5.36 -0.06
N GLN A 376 -0.54 5.21 -1.37
CA GLN A 376 0.11 4.22 -2.23
C GLN A 376 1.63 4.40 -2.29
N ARG A 377 2.12 5.63 -2.51
CA ARG A 377 3.57 5.92 -2.46
C ARG A 377 4.19 5.56 -1.11
N ARG A 378 3.50 5.85 0.01
CA ARG A 378 3.93 5.41 1.35
C ARG A 378 3.93 3.90 1.53
N ALA A 379 3.11 3.18 0.77
CA ALA A 379 3.06 1.72 0.76
C ALA A 379 4.11 1.08 -0.16
N GLY A 380 4.87 1.88 -0.92
CA GLY A 380 5.92 1.40 -1.83
C GLY A 380 5.47 1.22 -3.28
N VAL A 381 4.27 1.68 -3.64
CA VAL A 381 3.77 1.65 -5.02
C VAL A 381 4.41 2.78 -5.83
N VAL A 382 4.80 2.48 -7.07
CA VAL A 382 5.21 3.49 -8.06
C VAL A 382 3.95 4.11 -8.65
N VAL A 383 3.58 5.29 -8.18
CA VAL A 383 2.41 6.01 -8.69
C VAL A 383 2.84 6.92 -9.83
N LEU A 384 2.23 6.74 -11.00
CA LEU A 384 2.50 7.52 -12.21
C LEU A 384 1.90 8.93 -12.07
N ASP A 385 2.66 9.94 -12.52
CA ASP A 385 2.33 11.35 -12.38
C ASP A 385 2.71 12.18 -13.63
N GLY A 386 2.56 11.57 -14.81
CA GLY A 386 2.76 12.22 -16.10
C GLY A 386 4.17 12.08 -16.68
N GLU A 387 5.10 11.44 -15.97
CA GLU A 387 6.46 11.14 -16.45
C GLU A 387 6.62 9.66 -16.86
N VAL A 388 7.57 9.39 -17.78
CA VAL A 388 7.93 8.03 -18.17
C VAL A 388 8.82 7.41 -17.09
N VAL A 389 8.39 6.27 -16.53
CA VAL A 389 9.16 5.50 -15.55
C VAL A 389 9.60 4.17 -16.14
N THR A 390 10.79 3.68 -15.78
CA THR A 390 11.25 2.34 -16.20
C THR A 390 11.23 1.39 -15.02
N VAL A 391 10.45 0.31 -15.11
CA VAL A 391 10.34 -0.71 -14.06
C VAL A 391 10.45 -2.09 -14.71
N ALA A 392 11.29 -2.98 -14.15
CA ALA A 392 11.60 -4.28 -14.74
C ALA A 392 12.01 -4.23 -16.24
N GLY A 393 12.62 -3.12 -16.68
CA GLY A 393 13.04 -2.92 -18.07
C GLY A 393 11.93 -2.43 -19.02
N VAL A 394 10.73 -2.14 -18.51
CA VAL A 394 9.58 -1.64 -19.29
C VAL A 394 9.35 -0.17 -19.00
N ARG A 395 9.21 0.64 -20.06
CA ARG A 395 8.96 2.09 -20.02
C ARG A 395 7.47 2.35 -20.00
N ILE A 396 6.99 2.86 -18.88
CA ILE A 396 5.57 3.03 -18.56
C ILE A 396 5.30 4.53 -18.42
N LEU A 397 4.36 5.04 -19.20
CA LEU A 397 3.81 6.37 -19.05
C LEU A 397 2.40 6.27 -18.47
N GLY A 398 1.98 7.26 -17.68
CA GLY A 398 0.61 7.35 -17.19
C GLY A 398 0.44 8.52 -16.25
N ASP A 399 -0.80 8.77 -15.84
CA ASP A 399 -1.14 9.80 -14.87
C ASP A 399 -2.42 9.42 -14.13
N SER A 400 -2.72 10.18 -13.08
CA SER A 400 -3.99 10.12 -12.36
C SER A 400 -5.14 10.59 -13.26
N ASP A 401 -6.33 10.00 -13.09
CA ASP A 401 -7.54 10.51 -13.74
C ASP A 401 -7.79 11.97 -13.28
N PRO A 402 -7.99 12.92 -14.21
CA PRO A 402 -8.29 14.30 -13.85
C PRO A 402 -9.67 14.46 -13.18
N ASN A 403 -10.54 13.46 -13.29
CA ASN A 403 -11.82 13.43 -12.60
C ASN A 403 -11.67 12.79 -11.22
N GLU A 404 -12.43 13.31 -10.27
CA GLU A 404 -12.64 12.74 -8.96
C GLU A 404 -14.13 12.44 -8.74
N THR A 405 -14.43 11.19 -8.43
CA THR A 405 -15.75 10.71 -8.05
C THR A 405 -15.81 10.49 -6.56
N ARG A 406 -16.77 11.13 -5.91
CA ARG A 406 -17.02 10.97 -4.48
C ARG A 406 -18.41 10.41 -4.25
N VAL A 407 -18.55 9.52 -3.28
CA VAL A 407 -19.83 8.93 -2.90
C VAL A 407 -20.81 10.05 -2.52
N GLY A 408 -21.96 10.11 -3.20
CA GLY A 408 -22.96 11.16 -2.99
C GLY A 408 -22.67 12.51 -3.66
N GLY A 409 -21.39 12.81 -3.98
CA GLY A 409 -20.97 14.05 -4.63
C GLY A 409 -20.94 14.00 -6.18
N GLY A 410 -20.98 12.79 -6.76
CA GLY A 410 -20.83 12.59 -8.19
C GLY A 410 -19.39 12.78 -8.66
N THR A 411 -19.21 12.86 -9.99
CA THR A 411 -17.91 13.04 -10.64
C THR A 411 -17.68 14.50 -11.00
N ARG A 412 -16.51 15.04 -10.64
CA ARG A 412 -16.09 16.42 -10.93
C ARG A 412 -14.61 16.44 -11.30
N LEU A 413 -14.10 17.55 -11.83
CA LEU A 413 -12.65 17.72 -12.00
C LEU A 413 -11.97 17.82 -10.62
N GLY A 414 -10.91 17.05 -10.43
CA GLY A 414 -10.04 17.09 -9.24
C GLY A 414 -8.91 18.10 -9.36
N GLY A 415 -8.51 18.44 -10.59
CA GLY A 415 -7.46 19.40 -10.92
C GLY A 415 -7.92 20.49 -11.88
N GLU A 416 -6.95 21.16 -12.50
CA GLU A 416 -7.18 22.23 -13.48
C GLU A 416 -7.35 21.69 -14.91
N GLU A 417 -6.66 20.60 -15.24
CA GLU A 417 -6.70 19.97 -16.55
C GLU A 417 -7.96 19.11 -16.73
N THR A 418 -8.57 19.22 -17.91
CA THR A 418 -9.61 18.33 -18.40
C THR A 418 -9.03 17.01 -18.89
N VAL A 419 -9.90 16.02 -19.12
CA VAL A 419 -9.51 14.73 -19.73
C VAL A 419 -8.79 14.90 -21.07
N ALA A 420 -9.21 15.86 -21.88
CA ALA A 420 -8.59 16.12 -23.18
C ALA A 420 -7.19 16.73 -23.00
N GLU A 421 -7.03 17.71 -22.11
CA GLU A 421 -5.75 18.37 -21.84
C GLU A 421 -4.71 17.39 -21.26
N VAL A 422 -5.12 16.53 -20.31
CA VAL A 422 -4.23 15.45 -19.81
C VAL A 422 -3.84 14.50 -20.95
N GLY A 423 -4.79 14.11 -21.81
CA GLY A 423 -4.50 13.24 -22.95
C GLY A 423 -3.52 13.84 -23.95
N GLU A 424 -3.68 15.13 -24.27
CA GLU A 424 -2.76 15.87 -25.15
C GLU A 424 -1.35 15.98 -24.54
N ARG A 425 -1.25 16.32 -23.25
CA ARG A 425 0.03 16.39 -22.53
C ARG A 425 0.75 15.04 -22.48
N LEU A 426 0.02 13.95 -22.22
CA LEU A 426 0.60 12.60 -22.22
C LEU A 426 1.05 12.18 -23.62
N ALA A 427 0.31 12.57 -24.67
CA ALA A 427 0.73 12.34 -26.05
C ALA A 427 2.03 13.11 -26.37
N GLU A 428 2.13 14.38 -26.01
CA GLU A 428 3.35 15.19 -26.18
C GLU A 428 4.53 14.55 -25.44
N THR A 429 4.34 14.17 -24.17
CA THR A 429 5.37 13.49 -23.36
C THR A 429 5.83 12.19 -24.01
N ALA A 430 4.90 11.36 -24.52
CA ALA A 430 5.24 10.12 -25.19
C ALA A 430 6.03 10.35 -26.50
N CYS A 431 5.63 11.33 -27.29
CA CYS A 431 6.29 11.64 -28.56
C CYS A 431 7.68 12.24 -28.36
N ASP A 432 7.87 13.08 -27.33
CA ASP A 432 9.16 13.65 -26.97
C ASP A 432 10.14 12.59 -26.42
N ASP A 433 9.62 11.61 -25.68
CA ASP A 433 10.39 10.47 -25.17
C ASP A 433 10.81 9.51 -26.31
N GLY A 434 9.85 9.16 -27.18
CA GLY A 434 10.06 8.42 -28.44
C GLY A 434 10.17 6.89 -28.31
N ASP A 435 10.13 6.33 -27.11
CA ASP A 435 10.29 4.87 -26.89
C ASP A 435 9.43 4.31 -25.73
N VAL A 436 8.30 4.95 -25.42
CA VAL A 436 7.32 4.46 -24.44
C VAL A 436 6.76 3.09 -24.85
N ASP A 437 6.82 2.10 -23.95
CA ASP A 437 6.33 0.74 -24.22
C ASP A 437 4.83 0.61 -23.96
N VAL A 438 4.33 1.30 -22.93
CA VAL A 438 2.94 1.19 -22.50
C VAL A 438 2.45 2.46 -21.82
N LEU A 439 1.22 2.86 -22.18
CA LEU A 439 0.45 3.89 -21.49
C LEU A 439 -0.51 3.22 -20.51
N LEU A 440 -0.33 3.45 -19.22
CA LEU A 440 -1.24 3.00 -18.16
C LEU A 440 -2.10 4.17 -17.70
N THR A 441 -3.42 4.05 -17.84
CA THR A 441 -4.37 5.11 -17.47
C THR A 441 -5.64 4.48 -16.93
N HIS A 442 -6.33 5.11 -16.00
CA HIS A 442 -7.61 4.55 -15.57
C HIS A 442 -8.70 4.69 -16.63
N LEU A 443 -8.97 5.92 -17.08
CA LEU A 443 -10.02 6.22 -18.03
C LEU A 443 -9.54 6.03 -19.48
N PRO A 444 -10.15 5.12 -20.27
CA PRO A 444 -9.65 4.79 -21.61
C PRO A 444 -9.45 5.99 -22.55
N ARG A 445 -10.38 6.94 -22.56
CA ARG A 445 -10.34 8.11 -23.46
C ARG A 445 -9.17 9.07 -23.21
N VAL A 446 -8.50 9.00 -22.05
CA VAL A 446 -7.28 9.80 -21.79
C VAL A 446 -6.17 9.45 -22.78
N GLY A 447 -6.07 8.16 -23.17
CA GLY A 447 -5.01 7.71 -24.07
C GLY A 447 -5.31 7.84 -25.56
N ASP A 448 -6.46 8.40 -25.96
CA ASP A 448 -6.84 8.49 -27.38
C ASP A 448 -5.76 9.23 -28.20
N ALA A 449 -5.34 10.42 -27.77
CA ALA A 449 -4.36 11.23 -28.48
C ALA A 449 -2.99 10.54 -28.66
N ALA A 450 -2.52 9.83 -27.62
CA ALA A 450 -1.22 9.15 -27.64
C ALA A 450 -1.21 7.89 -28.53
N LEU A 451 -2.35 7.18 -28.62
CA LEU A 451 -2.51 6.05 -29.53
C LEU A 451 -2.71 6.51 -30.98
N GLU A 452 -3.43 7.61 -31.19
CA GLU A 452 -3.64 8.21 -32.52
C GLU A 452 -2.36 8.79 -33.13
N SER A 453 -1.44 9.30 -32.31
CA SER A 453 -0.16 9.83 -32.77
C SER A 453 0.90 8.76 -33.08
N GLY A 454 0.63 7.49 -32.74
CA GLY A 454 1.60 6.39 -32.88
C GLY A 454 2.77 6.44 -31.89
N CYS A 455 2.76 7.39 -30.94
CA CYS A 455 3.84 7.56 -29.96
C CYS A 455 3.80 6.54 -28.83
N VAL A 456 2.67 5.82 -28.67
CA VAL A 456 2.57 4.68 -27.75
C VAL A 456 1.97 3.48 -28.48
N PRO A 457 2.57 2.28 -28.39
CA PRO A 457 2.06 1.10 -29.08
C PRO A 457 0.86 0.46 -28.38
N VAL A 458 0.80 0.51 -27.04
CA VAL A 458 -0.26 -0.13 -26.24
C VAL A 458 -0.72 0.76 -25.09
N GLN A 459 -2.03 0.85 -24.90
CA GLN A 459 -2.65 1.38 -23.70
C GLN A 459 -3.33 0.26 -22.89
N LEU A 460 -3.08 0.27 -21.58
CA LEU A 460 -3.79 -0.55 -20.60
C LEU A 460 -4.68 0.37 -19.75
N ALA A 461 -5.96 0.04 -19.64
CA ALA A 461 -6.93 0.88 -18.95
C ALA A 461 -7.99 0.14 -18.14
N GLY A 462 -8.84 0.88 -17.43
CA GLY A 462 -9.86 0.39 -16.50
C GLY A 462 -11.21 1.10 -16.66
N HIS A 463 -11.79 1.53 -15.54
CA HIS A 463 -12.95 2.44 -15.39
C HIS A 463 -14.32 1.86 -15.76
N THR A 464 -14.39 1.09 -16.85
CA THR A 464 -15.68 0.63 -17.40
C THR A 464 -16.26 -0.59 -16.68
N HIS A 465 -15.47 -1.19 -15.79
CA HIS A 465 -15.73 -2.47 -15.11
C HIS A 465 -15.95 -3.64 -16.06
N ARG A 466 -15.65 -3.47 -17.35
CA ARG A 466 -15.87 -4.47 -18.40
C ARG A 466 -14.59 -4.69 -19.17
N GLN A 467 -14.21 -5.95 -19.26
CA GLN A 467 -13.06 -6.30 -20.08
C GLN A 467 -13.38 -6.10 -21.57
N SER A 468 -12.49 -5.42 -22.29
CA SER A 468 -12.57 -5.26 -23.75
C SER A 468 -11.19 -5.10 -24.38
N GLY A 469 -11.05 -5.54 -25.63
CA GLY A 469 -9.76 -5.59 -26.31
C GLY A 469 -8.91 -6.82 -25.90
N PRO A 470 -7.62 -6.86 -26.29
CA PRO A 470 -6.90 -5.81 -27.01
C PRO A 470 -7.48 -5.53 -28.39
N ALA A 471 -7.67 -4.26 -28.76
CA ALA A 471 -8.23 -3.86 -30.06
C ALA A 471 -7.51 -2.61 -30.61
N PRO A 472 -7.43 -2.44 -31.95
CA PRO A 472 -6.86 -1.24 -32.56
C PRO A 472 -7.63 0.04 -32.18
N VAL A 473 -6.88 1.07 -31.81
CA VAL A 473 -7.35 2.45 -31.60
C VAL A 473 -6.24 3.36 -32.11
N GLY A 474 -6.52 4.20 -33.10
CA GLY A 474 -5.47 4.97 -33.76
C GLY A 474 -4.43 4.05 -34.41
N GLU A 475 -3.15 4.31 -34.15
CA GLU A 475 -2.03 3.48 -34.61
C GLU A 475 -1.59 2.42 -33.56
N GLY A 476 -2.16 2.46 -32.36
CA GLY A 476 -1.85 1.54 -31.27
C GLY A 476 -2.97 0.55 -30.92
N LEU A 477 -2.81 -0.12 -29.80
CA LEU A 477 -3.77 -1.10 -29.26
C LEU A 477 -4.24 -0.69 -27.87
N ARG A 478 -5.51 -0.97 -27.56
CA ARG A 478 -6.09 -0.74 -26.24
C ARG A 478 -6.63 -2.03 -25.64
N LEU A 479 -6.21 -2.33 -24.42
CA LEU A 479 -6.83 -3.33 -23.55
C LEU A 479 -7.44 -2.63 -22.34
N VAL A 480 -8.75 -2.79 -22.16
CA VAL A 480 -9.47 -2.32 -20.96
C VAL A 480 -9.72 -3.52 -20.07
N SER A 481 -9.22 -3.49 -18.84
CA SER A 481 -9.48 -4.48 -17.82
C SER A 481 -10.92 -4.40 -17.33
N GLY A 482 -11.49 -5.56 -16.97
CA GLY A 482 -12.68 -5.59 -16.14
C GLY A 482 -12.35 -5.23 -14.69
N SER A 483 -13.37 -5.13 -13.85
CA SER A 483 -13.15 -4.85 -12.43
C SER A 483 -12.57 -6.05 -11.70
N THR A 484 -11.44 -5.87 -11.04
CA THR A 484 -10.85 -6.88 -10.14
C THR A 484 -11.68 -7.05 -8.87
N ALA A 485 -12.49 -6.07 -8.48
CA ALA A 485 -13.44 -6.19 -7.37
C ALA A 485 -14.76 -6.90 -7.73
N GLY A 486 -14.98 -7.25 -9.00
CA GLY A 486 -16.29 -7.70 -9.50
C GLY A 486 -17.37 -6.63 -9.32
N ALA A 487 -17.00 -5.35 -9.50
CA ALA A 487 -17.90 -4.23 -9.28
C ALA A 487 -19.09 -4.25 -10.26
N THR A 488 -20.30 -4.08 -9.72
CA THR A 488 -21.54 -4.02 -10.49
C THR A 488 -22.34 -2.80 -10.07
N ALA A 489 -23.02 -2.17 -11.04
CA ALA A 489 -23.74 -0.93 -10.80
C ALA A 489 -24.77 -1.08 -9.67
N GLY A 490 -24.68 -0.23 -8.65
CA GLY A 490 -25.59 -0.22 -7.50
C GLY A 490 -25.36 -1.31 -6.46
N ALA A 491 -24.32 -2.14 -6.59
CA ALA A 491 -23.96 -3.15 -5.60
C ALA A 491 -22.72 -2.74 -4.79
N PRO A 492 -22.60 -3.16 -3.52
CA PRO A 492 -21.37 -3.01 -2.77
C PRO A 492 -20.25 -3.85 -3.39
N THR A 493 -19.05 -3.28 -3.41
CA THR A 493 -17.83 -3.96 -3.86
C THR A 493 -17.13 -4.70 -2.73
N VAL A 494 -17.36 -4.32 -1.46
CA VAL A 494 -16.69 -4.91 -0.30
C VAL A 494 -17.49 -6.10 0.23
N GLY A 495 -16.77 -7.18 0.56
CA GLY A 495 -17.34 -8.49 0.88
C GLY A 495 -17.32 -9.41 -0.35
N PRO A 496 -18.05 -10.55 -0.34
CA PRO A 496 -18.07 -11.49 -1.46
C PRO A 496 -18.45 -10.84 -2.79
N LEU A 497 -17.86 -11.36 -3.87
CA LEU A 497 -18.04 -10.83 -5.23
C LEU A 497 -19.51 -10.78 -5.65
N ARG A 498 -19.91 -9.66 -6.25
CA ARG A 498 -21.27 -9.47 -6.81
C ARG A 498 -21.31 -9.60 -8.32
N GLY A 499 -20.22 -9.23 -8.99
CA GLY A 499 -19.96 -9.50 -10.39
C GLY A 499 -18.76 -10.43 -10.58
N THR A 500 -18.46 -10.73 -11.84
CA THR A 500 -17.23 -11.45 -12.17
C THR A 500 -16.05 -10.50 -11.98
N ALA A 501 -15.09 -10.89 -11.15
CA ALA A 501 -13.81 -10.21 -11.02
C ALA A 501 -12.87 -10.61 -12.16
N HIS A 502 -12.15 -9.63 -12.70
CA HIS A 502 -11.21 -9.83 -13.81
C HIS A 502 -9.78 -9.45 -13.39
N LEU A 503 -8.83 -10.30 -13.77
CA LEU A 503 -7.39 -10.02 -13.77
C LEU A 503 -6.83 -10.46 -15.12
N THR A 504 -5.69 -9.92 -15.56
CA THR A 504 -5.06 -10.34 -16.82
C THR A 504 -3.56 -10.52 -16.63
N VAL A 505 -3.02 -11.68 -17.00
CA VAL A 505 -1.57 -11.87 -17.12
C VAL A 505 -1.13 -11.40 -18.49
N LEU A 506 -0.06 -10.60 -18.55
CA LEU A 506 0.52 -10.04 -19.77
C LEU A 506 1.98 -10.48 -19.87
N ARG A 507 2.44 -10.79 -21.08
CA ARG A 507 3.86 -11.06 -21.34
C ARG A 507 4.41 -10.03 -22.32
N PHE A 508 5.54 -9.43 -21.97
CA PHE A 508 6.23 -8.43 -22.77
C PHE A 508 7.62 -8.94 -23.16
N ASP A 509 7.95 -8.84 -24.44
CA ASP A 509 9.27 -9.17 -24.96
C ASP A 509 10.18 -7.93 -24.82
N PRO A 510 11.21 -7.96 -23.95
CA PRO A 510 12.07 -6.80 -23.74
C PRO A 510 13.08 -6.56 -24.87
N ALA A 511 13.32 -7.54 -25.76
CA ALA A 511 14.17 -7.36 -26.93
C ALA A 511 13.41 -6.73 -28.11
N GLU A 512 12.19 -7.21 -28.36
CA GLU A 512 11.32 -6.66 -29.40
C GLU A 512 10.46 -5.48 -28.93
N ARG A 513 10.52 -5.16 -27.64
CA ARG A 513 9.77 -4.08 -26.97
C ARG A 513 8.26 -4.11 -27.27
N ARG A 514 7.65 -5.30 -27.18
CA ARG A 514 6.22 -5.48 -27.48
C ARG A 514 5.56 -6.55 -26.64
N PHE A 515 4.24 -6.45 -26.47
CA PHE A 515 3.45 -7.51 -25.86
C PHE A 515 3.39 -8.76 -26.76
N VAL A 516 3.54 -9.92 -26.13
CA VAL A 516 3.53 -11.25 -26.75
C VAL A 516 2.12 -11.83 -26.72
N ASP A 517 1.53 -11.88 -25.53
CA ASP A 517 0.17 -12.34 -25.30
C ASP A 517 -0.44 -11.77 -24.03
N HIS A 518 -1.75 -12.00 -23.90
CA HIS A 518 -2.52 -11.75 -22.71
C HIS A 518 -3.32 -13.01 -22.34
N GLN A 519 -3.51 -13.23 -21.05
CA GLN A 519 -4.23 -14.38 -20.51
C GLN A 519 -5.25 -13.89 -19.47
N PRO A 520 -6.55 -13.88 -19.82
CA PRO A 520 -7.58 -13.41 -18.92
C PRO A 520 -7.86 -14.42 -17.80
N VAL A 521 -8.13 -13.90 -16.61
CA VAL A 521 -8.54 -14.64 -15.41
C VAL A 521 -9.86 -14.07 -14.93
N ALA A 522 -10.84 -14.93 -14.71
CA ALA A 522 -12.17 -14.56 -14.25
C ALA A 522 -12.53 -15.31 -12.97
N VAL A 523 -12.85 -14.58 -11.90
CA VAL A 523 -13.33 -15.14 -10.62
C VAL A 523 -14.82 -14.78 -10.49
N ARG A 524 -15.68 -15.79 -10.35
CA ARG A 524 -17.13 -15.58 -10.35
C ARG A 524 -17.70 -15.38 -8.94
N PRO A 525 -18.92 -14.82 -8.80
CA PRO A 525 -19.62 -14.69 -7.52
C PRO A 525 -19.84 -15.99 -6.74
N ASP A 526 -19.74 -17.16 -7.39
CA ASP A 526 -19.83 -18.48 -6.76
C ASP A 526 -18.47 -19.03 -6.30
N GLY A 527 -17.39 -18.25 -6.44
CA GLY A 527 -16.02 -18.64 -6.10
C GLY A 527 -15.32 -19.45 -7.20
N SER A 528 -16.01 -19.80 -8.29
CA SER A 528 -15.37 -20.53 -9.40
C SER A 528 -14.41 -19.64 -10.18
N VAL A 529 -13.26 -20.21 -10.56
CA VAL A 529 -12.22 -19.51 -11.33
C VAL A 529 -12.11 -20.11 -12.72
N ALA A 530 -12.03 -19.24 -13.73
CA ALA A 530 -11.75 -19.61 -15.10
C ALA A 530 -10.53 -18.84 -15.60
N ILE A 531 -9.51 -19.57 -16.02
CA ILE A 531 -8.30 -19.01 -16.61
C ILE A 531 -8.32 -19.31 -18.12
N GLY A 532 -8.06 -18.30 -18.95
CA GLY A 532 -7.96 -18.41 -20.40
C GLY A 532 -6.68 -19.13 -20.86
N TYR A 533 -6.60 -19.49 -22.13
CA TYR A 533 -5.29 -19.82 -22.71
C TYR A 533 -4.58 -18.49 -23.00
N PRO A 534 -3.24 -18.44 -23.02
CA PRO A 534 -2.55 -17.28 -23.54
C PRO A 534 -3.01 -16.99 -24.98
N VAL A 535 -3.49 -15.77 -25.21
CA VAL A 535 -3.96 -15.31 -26.51
C VAL A 535 -2.96 -14.30 -27.05
N PRO A 536 -2.37 -14.54 -28.24
CA PRO A 536 -1.41 -13.62 -28.85
C PRO A 536 -1.93 -12.18 -28.85
N PHE A 537 -1.06 -11.25 -28.45
CA PHE A 537 -1.38 -9.83 -28.53
C PHE A 537 -1.45 -9.46 -30.03
N PRO A 538 -2.50 -8.74 -30.48
CA PRO A 538 -2.62 -8.37 -31.88
C PRO A 538 -1.37 -7.64 -32.38
N ARG A 539 -1.02 -7.85 -33.65
CA ARG A 539 -0.01 -7.04 -34.33
C ARG A 539 -0.73 -5.96 -35.13
N PRO A 540 -0.34 -4.68 -35.02
CA PRO A 540 -0.79 -3.68 -35.96
C PRO A 540 -0.43 -4.16 -37.37
N GLU A 541 -1.39 -4.27 -38.28
CA GLU A 541 -1.05 -4.54 -39.67
C GLU A 541 -0.34 -3.31 -40.24
N PRO A 542 0.82 -3.46 -40.91
CA PRO A 542 1.42 -2.35 -41.62
C PRO A 542 0.38 -1.81 -42.60
N ALA A 543 0.12 -0.50 -42.58
CA ALA A 543 -0.72 0.12 -43.59
C ALA A 543 -0.18 -0.28 -44.97
N GLU A 544 -1.03 -0.92 -45.80
CA GLU A 544 -0.68 -1.23 -47.18
C GLU A 544 -0.19 0.07 -47.83
N ALA A 545 1.10 0.10 -48.17
CA ALA A 545 1.65 1.20 -48.96
C ALA A 545 0.73 1.37 -50.18
N PRO A 546 0.25 2.59 -50.48
CA PRO A 546 -0.65 2.79 -51.61
C PRO A 546 0.03 2.21 -52.83
N GLY A 547 -0.52 1.10 -53.33
CA GLY A 547 0.07 0.34 -54.41
C GLY A 547 0.41 1.31 -55.51
N THR A 548 1.69 1.33 -55.91
CA THR A 548 2.12 2.01 -57.12
C THR A 548 1.23 1.49 -58.23
N GLY A 549 0.22 2.27 -58.59
CA GLY A 549 -0.78 1.88 -59.57
C GLY A 549 -0.06 1.60 -60.87
N ASP A 550 0.09 0.33 -61.19
CA ASP A 550 0.46 -0.08 -62.52
C ASP A 550 -0.64 0.41 -63.44
N GLY A 551 -0.23 1.11 -64.51
CA GLY A 551 -1.10 1.80 -65.45
C GLY A 551 -1.92 0.81 -66.27
N GLY A 552 -2.94 0.22 -65.65
CA GLY A 552 -3.89 -0.69 -66.27
C GLY A 552 -5.03 0.06 -66.95
N THR A 553 -5.08 -0.06 -68.26
CA THR A 553 -6.00 0.59 -69.20
C THR A 553 -7.48 0.46 -68.81
N ARG A 554 -8.20 1.59 -68.73
CA ARG A 554 -9.67 1.61 -68.59
C ARG A 554 -10.33 1.05 -69.88
N PRO A 555 -11.22 0.05 -69.81
CA PRO A 555 -12.10 -0.25 -70.93
C PRO A 555 -13.26 0.76 -70.95
N ASN A 556 -13.45 1.33 -72.13
CA ASN A 556 -14.51 2.23 -72.50
C ASN A 556 -15.86 1.48 -72.50
N LEU A 557 -16.85 1.93 -71.73
CA LEU A 557 -18.23 1.44 -71.85
C LEU A 557 -19.21 2.60 -71.92
N THR A 558 -19.46 3.03 -73.16
CA THR A 558 -20.71 3.65 -73.60
C THR A 558 -21.78 2.57 -73.81
N ARG A 559 -22.79 2.53 -72.95
CA ARG A 559 -24.25 2.56 -73.26
C ARG A 559 -25.08 2.08 -72.08
#